data_AF-A0A0G4M9V1-F1
#
_entry.id   AF-A0A0G4M9V1-F1
#
_cell.length_a   1.000
_cell.length_b   1.000
_cell.length_c   1.000
_cell.angle_alpha   90.00
_cell.angle_beta   90.00
_cell.angle_gamma   90.00
#
_symmetry.space_group_name_H-M   'P 1'
#
loop_
_entity.id
_entity.type
_entity.pdbx_description
1 polymer ?
#
loop_
_entity_poly.entity_id
_entity_poly.type
_entity_poly.pdbx_seq_one_letter_code
_entity_poly.pdbx_strand_id
1 'polypeptide(L)'
;MQRKETARTGRAGGGMPRTPVYPTYTPPARPTTTDTYDSYEAEKNKTFNKANAPKGKGMQLGKKSKTTDMFERVRGEMGAEVEDSPLIVPVVQHAAAEPAAERASTTMDRDAIHVTVTEAISAKLSREGALNSLSISGDLTLRISDPSLTKVKLNLQATPTQGAQFRTHPNVNRNLFNDSKVIQMSNAARGFPVNNAVGVLRWRATPKADDPSACPITFTVWINNDGGKYNLTVEYELTGGDPLTDVSVVIPYQASEPVVSSFDAAYDVSG
;
A
#
# COMPACT_ATOMS: atom_id res chain seq x y z
N MET A 1 53.85 21.27 38.97
CA MET A 1 54.86 21.00 37.93
C MET A 1 54.33 21.60 36.63
N GLN A 2 54.51 22.90 36.37
CA GLN A 2 55.69 23.58 35.84
C GLN A 2 56.05 23.15 34.41
N ARG A 3 55.92 24.12 33.49
CA ARG A 3 56.67 24.38 32.24
C ARG A 3 55.78 24.46 30.99
N LYS A 4 55.97 25.37 30.04
CA LYS A 4 56.82 26.57 29.89
C LYS A 4 56.49 27.16 28.52
N GLU A 5 56.25 28.47 28.48
CA GLU A 5 56.66 29.51 27.50
C GLU A 5 56.81 29.13 25.99
N THR A 6 56.58 30.00 24.99
CA THR A 6 57.12 31.37 24.85
C THR A 6 56.64 31.93 23.51
N ALA A 7 56.31 33.22 23.42
CA ALA A 7 56.64 34.02 22.24
C ALA A 7 56.64 35.51 22.61
N ARG A 8 57.85 36.09 22.57
CA ARG A 8 58.17 37.51 22.69
C ARG A 8 57.58 38.30 21.53
N THR A 9 57.13 39.52 21.78
CA THR A 9 57.41 40.68 20.90
C THR A 9 57.14 42.01 21.60
N GLY A 10 58.18 42.85 21.66
CA GLY A 10 58.15 44.29 21.35
C GLY A 10 57.28 45.24 22.20
N ARG A 11 57.95 46.01 23.07
CA ARG A 11 57.45 47.25 23.67
C ARG A 11 58.04 48.44 22.91
N ALA A 12 57.21 49.31 22.33
CA ALA A 12 57.50 50.75 22.15
C ALA A 12 56.27 51.50 21.60
N GLY A 13 55.99 52.67 22.18
CA GLY A 13 55.18 53.72 21.56
C GLY A 13 53.84 53.99 22.24
N GLY A 14 53.76 55.10 22.98
CA GLY A 14 52.61 55.49 23.79
C GLY A 14 51.43 56.11 23.03
N GLY A 15 50.29 56.17 23.71
CA GLY A 15 49.08 56.87 23.27
C GLY A 15 47.88 56.49 24.15
N MET A 16 47.25 57.49 24.78
CA MET A 16 46.11 57.42 25.71
C MET A 16 44.90 56.59 25.22
N PRO A 17 44.07 56.05 26.14
CA PRO A 17 43.08 55.01 25.83
C PRO A 17 41.83 55.56 25.13
N ARG A 18 41.41 54.91 24.03
CA ARG A 18 40.10 55.09 23.40
C ARG A 18 39.13 53.99 23.83
N THR A 19 37.90 54.38 24.14
CA THR A 19 36.79 53.49 24.53
C THR A 19 36.39 52.56 23.38
N PRO A 20 35.97 51.30 23.65
CA PRO A 20 35.65 50.35 22.60
C PRO A 20 34.29 50.64 21.96
N VAL A 21 34.31 50.81 20.64
CA VAL A 21 33.11 50.83 19.78
C VAL A 21 32.84 49.40 19.33
N TYR A 22 31.65 48.88 19.62
CA TYR A 22 31.23 47.56 19.16
C TYR A 22 30.73 47.63 17.69
N PRO A 23 31.07 46.66 16.83
CA PRO A 23 30.61 46.65 15.45
C PRO A 23 29.15 46.18 15.34
N THR A 24 28.30 47.03 14.75
CA THR A 24 26.95 46.67 14.29
C THR A 24 27.05 45.79 13.06
N TYR A 25 26.55 44.55 13.17
CA TYR A 25 26.47 43.62 12.04
C TYR A 25 25.38 44.08 11.05
N THR A 26 25.79 44.32 9.80
CA THR A 26 24.89 44.65 8.69
C THR A 26 24.86 43.45 7.74
N PRO A 27 23.71 42.78 7.53
CA PRO A 27 23.65 41.63 6.64
C PRO A 27 23.77 42.04 5.16
N PRO A 28 24.50 41.29 4.32
CA PRO A 28 24.63 41.58 2.89
C PRO A 28 23.34 41.26 2.12
N ALA A 29 22.99 42.14 1.17
CA ALA A 29 21.88 41.96 0.25
C ALA A 29 22.30 41.12 -0.99
N ARG A 30 21.57 40.01 -1.18
CA ARG A 30 21.11 39.30 -2.40
C ARG A 30 21.94 39.31 -3.71
N PRO A 31 21.83 38.21 -4.47
CA PRO A 31 21.31 38.37 -5.84
C PRO A 31 20.13 37.44 -6.17
N THR A 32 19.13 38.01 -6.82
CA THR A 32 18.01 37.36 -7.50
C THR A 32 18.49 36.60 -8.72
N THR A 33 18.26 35.28 -8.77
CA THR A 33 18.33 34.53 -10.04
C THR A 33 16.98 34.60 -10.74
N THR A 34 17.03 35.12 -11.95
CA THR A 34 15.98 35.21 -12.95
C THR A 34 15.57 33.83 -13.49
N ASP A 35 14.29 33.75 -13.86
CA ASP A 35 13.60 32.62 -14.46
C ASP A 35 14.34 31.95 -15.63
N THR A 36 14.45 30.62 -15.55
CA THR A 36 14.48 29.72 -16.71
C THR A 36 13.53 28.57 -16.42
N TYR A 37 12.25 28.90 -16.46
CA TYR A 37 11.18 27.94 -16.63
C TYR A 37 11.21 27.44 -18.08
N ASP A 38 10.87 26.16 -18.26
CA ASP A 38 10.35 25.61 -19.51
C ASP A 38 11.35 25.09 -20.57
N SER A 39 12.06 24.01 -20.26
CA SER A 39 12.75 23.18 -21.27
C SER A 39 12.47 21.68 -21.14
N TYR A 40 11.42 21.28 -20.44
CA TYR A 40 11.01 19.86 -20.32
C TYR A 40 9.58 19.56 -20.81
N GLU A 41 8.76 20.57 -21.14
CA GLU A 41 7.40 20.40 -21.72
C GLU A 41 7.36 20.61 -23.25
N ALA A 42 8.46 21.04 -23.88
CA ALA A 42 8.51 21.35 -25.32
C ALA A 42 8.79 20.15 -26.25
N GLU A 43 9.15 18.98 -25.72
CA GLU A 43 9.46 17.79 -26.54
C GLU A 43 8.32 16.77 -26.66
N LYS A 44 7.23 16.91 -25.91
CA LYS A 44 6.16 15.89 -25.89
C LYS A 44 4.97 16.16 -26.81
N ASN A 45 4.99 17.26 -27.57
CA ASN A 45 3.83 17.68 -28.37
C ASN A 45 4.09 17.84 -29.88
N LYS A 46 5.07 17.10 -30.44
CA LYS A 46 5.34 17.06 -31.90
C LYS A 46 5.06 15.70 -32.53
N THR A 47 3.91 15.08 -32.29
CA THR A 47 3.38 14.08 -33.23
C THR A 47 1.87 13.97 -33.06
N PHE A 48 1.13 13.88 -34.18
CA PHE A 48 -0.33 13.86 -34.31
C PHE A 48 -1.04 15.20 -34.54
N ASN A 49 -0.57 15.92 -35.57
CA ASN A 49 -1.49 16.69 -36.41
C ASN A 49 -2.15 15.77 -37.47
N LYS A 50 -3.49 15.77 -37.42
CA LYS A 50 -4.50 15.50 -38.45
C LYS A 50 -4.00 15.26 -39.90
N ALA A 51 -4.49 14.20 -40.55
CA ALA A 51 -4.49 14.07 -42.00
C ALA A 51 -5.80 13.44 -42.53
N ASN A 52 -6.19 13.89 -43.71
CA ASN A 52 -7.49 13.79 -44.36
C ASN A 52 -7.85 12.40 -44.90
N ALA A 53 -9.16 12.16 -45.02
CA ALA A 53 -9.72 11.10 -45.85
C ALA A 53 -9.46 11.35 -47.35
N PRO A 54 -9.41 10.27 -48.16
CA PRO A 54 -10.01 10.36 -49.48
C PRO A 54 -10.93 9.17 -49.82
N LYS A 55 -11.95 9.51 -50.61
CA LYS A 55 -12.88 8.59 -51.28
C LYS A 55 -12.15 7.82 -52.38
N GLY A 56 -12.42 6.52 -52.48
CA GLY A 56 -12.04 5.69 -53.64
C GLY A 56 -13.05 4.56 -53.85
N LYS A 57 -13.69 4.54 -55.02
CA LYS A 57 -14.59 3.48 -55.52
C LYS A 57 -13.78 2.44 -56.32
N GLY A 58 -14.19 1.16 -56.21
CA GLY A 58 -13.77 0.03 -57.06
C GLY A 58 -12.87 -0.96 -56.31
N MET A 59 -13.01 -2.29 -56.36
CA MET A 59 -13.76 -3.18 -57.25
C MET A 59 -14.14 -4.49 -56.52
N GLN A 60 -15.19 -5.10 -57.06
CA GLN A 60 -15.97 -6.31 -56.77
C GLN A 60 -15.22 -7.66 -56.67
N LEU A 61 -15.71 -8.57 -55.81
CA LEU A 61 -15.75 -10.07 -55.86
C LEU A 61 -16.27 -10.50 -54.46
N GLY A 62 -17.30 -11.31 -54.20
CA GLY A 62 -18.00 -12.34 -54.95
C GLY A 62 -18.39 -13.45 -53.96
N LYS A 63 -19.65 -13.46 -53.52
CA LYS A 63 -20.49 -14.60 -53.04
C LYS A 63 -20.31 -15.17 -51.61
N LYS A 64 -21.47 -15.48 -51.04
CA LYS A 64 -21.81 -15.98 -49.70
C LYS A 64 -21.52 -17.49 -49.56
N SER A 65 -21.13 -17.96 -48.38
CA SER A 65 -21.30 -19.37 -47.97
C SER A 65 -21.70 -19.49 -46.50
N LYS A 66 -22.76 -20.28 -46.27
CA LYS A 66 -23.41 -20.63 -45.00
C LYS A 66 -22.47 -21.40 -44.05
N THR A 67 -22.41 -20.99 -42.79
CA THR A 67 -21.66 -21.67 -41.71
C THR A 67 -22.61 -22.39 -40.73
N THR A 68 -23.61 -23.12 -41.24
CA THR A 68 -24.62 -23.81 -40.40
C THR A 68 -24.62 -25.34 -40.58
N ASP A 69 -23.86 -25.89 -41.53
CA ASP A 69 -23.88 -27.34 -41.86
C ASP A 69 -22.82 -28.20 -41.13
N MET A 70 -22.00 -27.61 -40.25
CA MET A 70 -20.89 -28.35 -39.60
C MET A 70 -21.26 -28.93 -38.23
N PHE A 71 -22.28 -28.39 -37.56
CA PHE A 71 -22.68 -28.84 -36.22
C PHE A 71 -23.64 -30.06 -36.24
N GLU A 72 -24.30 -30.33 -37.36
CA GLU A 72 -25.20 -31.49 -37.51
C GLU A 72 -24.49 -32.77 -37.95
N ARG A 73 -23.33 -32.68 -38.61
CA ARG A 73 -22.56 -33.87 -39.04
C ARG A 73 -21.84 -34.62 -37.92
N VAL A 74 -21.51 -33.94 -36.81
CA VAL A 74 -20.82 -34.59 -35.67
C VAL A 74 -21.82 -35.27 -34.72
N ARG A 75 -23.11 -34.87 -34.78
CA ARG A 75 -24.19 -35.49 -33.99
C ARG A 75 -24.74 -36.76 -34.63
N GLY A 76 -24.43 -37.02 -35.90
CA GLY A 76 -24.93 -38.15 -36.69
C GLY A 76 -24.02 -39.38 -36.72
N GLU A 77 -22.86 -39.37 -36.06
CA GLU A 77 -21.85 -40.45 -36.14
C GLU A 77 -21.63 -41.16 -34.79
N MET A 78 -22.70 -41.51 -34.07
CA MET A 78 -22.60 -42.54 -33.03
C MET A 78 -23.96 -43.26 -32.89
N GLY A 79 -24.16 -44.26 -33.75
CA GLY A 79 -25.25 -45.23 -33.65
C GLY A 79 -24.92 -46.37 -32.70
N ALA A 80 -25.97 -46.92 -32.08
CA ALA A 80 -25.98 -47.97 -31.07
C ALA A 80 -25.70 -49.39 -31.60
N GLU A 81 -25.36 -50.31 -30.68
CA GLU A 81 -25.69 -51.77 -30.53
C GLU A 81 -24.58 -52.41 -29.62
N VAL A 82 -24.82 -52.76 -28.34
CA VAL A 82 -25.25 -54.08 -27.76
C VAL A 82 -24.21 -55.20 -28.06
N GLU A 83 -23.54 -55.93 -27.14
CA GLU A 83 -23.99 -56.72 -25.97
C GLU A 83 -22.80 -57.23 -25.09
N ASP A 84 -23.12 -57.62 -23.85
CA ASP A 84 -22.57 -58.70 -23.00
C ASP A 84 -21.43 -58.50 -21.93
N SER A 85 -21.83 -58.86 -20.70
CA SER A 85 -21.12 -59.32 -19.49
C SER A 85 -20.46 -58.35 -18.48
N PRO A 86 -20.76 -58.48 -17.15
CA PRO A 86 -20.42 -57.50 -16.13
C PRO A 86 -19.15 -57.87 -15.34
N LEU A 87 -18.24 -56.91 -15.13
CA LEU A 87 -17.20 -57.01 -14.12
C LEU A 87 -17.40 -55.92 -13.07
N ILE A 88 -17.77 -56.38 -11.88
CA ILE A 88 -17.99 -55.62 -10.66
C ILE A 88 -16.63 -55.09 -10.17
N VAL A 89 -16.50 -53.77 -10.09
CA VAL A 89 -15.49 -53.09 -9.27
C VAL A 89 -16.23 -52.17 -8.29
N PRO A 90 -16.01 -52.28 -6.96
CA PRO A 90 -16.69 -51.43 -6.01
C PRO A 90 -16.08 -50.02 -6.06
N VAL A 91 -16.84 -49.05 -6.56
CA VAL A 91 -16.56 -47.63 -6.34
C VAL A 91 -16.85 -47.34 -4.87
N VAL A 92 -15.79 -47.01 -4.14
CA VAL A 92 -15.86 -46.48 -2.78
C VAL A 92 -16.61 -45.15 -2.85
N GLN A 93 -17.79 -45.10 -2.23
CA GLN A 93 -18.58 -43.89 -2.08
C GLN A 93 -17.78 -42.90 -1.22
N HIS A 94 -17.25 -41.84 -1.82
CA HIS A 94 -16.89 -40.65 -1.07
C HIS A 94 -18.20 -39.98 -0.65
N ALA A 95 -18.42 -39.94 0.66
CA ALA A 95 -19.53 -39.23 1.28
C ALA A 95 -19.58 -37.79 0.76
N ALA A 96 -20.77 -37.37 0.33
CA ALA A 96 -21.05 -36.00 -0.05
C ALA A 96 -20.69 -35.08 1.13
N ALA A 97 -19.76 -34.16 0.90
CA ALA A 97 -19.47 -33.09 1.82
C ALA A 97 -20.74 -32.27 2.04
N GLU A 98 -21.11 -32.05 3.31
CA GLU A 98 -22.18 -31.15 3.70
C GLU A 98 -21.98 -29.78 3.03
N PRO A 99 -23.06 -29.13 2.54
CA PRO A 99 -22.96 -27.77 2.04
C PRO A 99 -22.47 -26.87 3.18
N ALA A 100 -21.30 -26.24 2.98
CA ALA A 100 -20.82 -25.19 3.85
C ALA A 100 -21.95 -24.17 4.05
N ALA A 101 -22.28 -23.92 5.32
CA ALA A 101 -23.30 -22.95 5.70
C ALA A 101 -23.10 -21.64 4.91
N GLU A 102 -24.16 -21.19 4.26
CA GLU A 102 -24.17 -19.94 3.52
C GLU A 102 -23.66 -18.82 4.44
N ARG A 103 -22.48 -18.26 4.13
CA ARG A 103 -22.00 -17.06 4.82
C ARG A 103 -23.06 -15.98 4.63
N ALA A 104 -23.72 -15.60 5.72
CA ALA A 104 -24.65 -14.48 5.73
C ALA A 104 -23.96 -13.24 5.13
N SER A 105 -24.51 -12.72 4.04
CA SER A 105 -24.05 -11.48 3.41
C SER A 105 -24.15 -10.32 4.40
N THR A 106 -23.00 -9.71 4.73
CA THR A 106 -22.91 -8.49 5.59
C THR A 106 -23.38 -7.21 4.88
N THR A 107 -23.98 -7.32 3.70
CA THR A 107 -24.30 -6.18 2.83
C THR A 107 -25.57 -5.42 3.22
N MET A 108 -26.35 -5.90 4.20
CA MET A 108 -27.64 -5.29 4.57
C MET A 108 -27.56 -4.27 5.71
N ASP A 109 -26.41 -4.06 6.34
CA ASP A 109 -26.27 -3.24 7.55
C ASP A 109 -25.29 -2.07 7.39
N ARG A 110 -25.38 -1.35 6.26
CA ARG A 110 -24.56 -0.14 6.04
C ARG A 110 -25.42 1.11 6.04
N ASP A 111 -25.10 2.01 6.96
CA ASP A 111 -25.67 3.35 7.07
C ASP A 111 -25.63 4.13 5.74
N ALA A 112 -26.53 5.11 5.64
CA ALA A 112 -26.68 5.99 4.48
C ALA A 112 -25.37 6.69 4.08
N ILE A 113 -24.51 6.95 5.07
CA ILE A 113 -23.14 7.42 4.91
C ILE A 113 -22.25 6.41 5.64
N HIS A 114 -21.38 5.74 4.89
CA HIS A 114 -20.44 4.77 5.45
C HIS A 114 -19.01 5.23 5.19
N VAL A 115 -18.20 5.25 6.25
CA VAL A 115 -16.78 5.56 6.20
C VAL A 115 -16.00 4.30 6.55
N THR A 116 -15.03 3.97 5.71
CA THR A 116 -14.10 2.86 5.95
C THR A 116 -12.69 3.43 6.03
N VAL A 117 -11.99 3.10 7.11
CA VAL A 117 -10.57 3.41 7.32
C VAL A 117 -9.81 2.11 7.21
N THR A 118 -8.84 2.05 6.30
CA THR A 118 -8.02 0.85 6.09
C THR A 118 -6.56 1.24 6.19
N GLU A 119 -5.79 0.44 6.92
CA GLU A 119 -4.36 0.62 7.10
C GLU A 119 -3.64 -0.70 6.88
N ALA A 120 -2.51 -0.65 6.18
CA ALA A 120 -1.65 -1.77 5.88
C ALA A 120 -0.23 -1.44 6.35
N ILE A 121 0.34 -2.35 7.13
CA ILE A 121 1.68 -2.23 7.70
C ILE A 121 2.56 -3.29 7.04
N SER A 122 3.74 -2.88 6.57
CA SER A 122 4.77 -3.78 6.07
C SER A 122 6.09 -3.48 6.76
N ALA A 123 6.60 -4.49 7.47
CA ALA A 123 7.83 -4.42 8.24
C ALA A 123 8.83 -5.48 7.76
N LYS A 124 10.12 -5.17 7.89
CA LYS A 124 11.21 -6.16 7.80
C LYS A 124 11.99 -6.11 9.09
N LEU A 125 12.12 -7.26 9.74
CA LEU A 125 12.85 -7.42 10.99
C LEU A 125 14.09 -8.30 10.75
N SER A 126 15.13 -8.10 11.55
CA SER A 126 16.22 -9.06 11.68
C SER A 126 15.75 -10.27 12.49
N ARG A 127 16.54 -11.36 12.50
CA ARG A 127 16.23 -12.53 13.33
C ARG A 127 16.26 -12.21 14.82
N GLU A 128 16.98 -11.18 15.24
CA GLU A 128 17.06 -10.71 16.63
C GLU A 128 15.91 -9.75 16.99
N GLY A 129 14.92 -9.56 16.11
CA GLY A 129 13.79 -8.67 16.34
C GLY A 129 14.07 -7.19 16.07
N ALA A 130 15.25 -6.83 15.56
CA ALA A 130 15.54 -5.44 15.22
C ALA A 130 14.77 -5.01 13.97
N LEU A 131 14.12 -3.85 14.01
CA LEU A 131 13.37 -3.31 12.88
C LEU A 131 14.34 -2.76 11.82
N ASN A 132 14.33 -3.31 10.61
CA ASN A 132 15.18 -2.84 9.51
C ASN A 132 14.46 -1.78 8.66
N SER A 133 13.16 -1.98 8.40
CA SER A 133 12.34 -1.03 7.66
C SER A 133 10.87 -1.20 8.01
N LEU A 134 10.14 -0.09 8.09
CA LEU A 134 8.71 -0.06 8.32
C LEU A 134 8.03 0.90 7.34
N SER A 135 6.94 0.44 6.74
CA SER A 135 6.09 1.27 5.90
C SER A 135 4.64 1.06 6.29
N ILE A 136 3.93 2.17 6.43
CA ILE A 136 2.52 2.21 6.78
C ILE A 136 1.81 2.94 5.64
N SER A 137 0.75 2.35 5.12
CA SER A 137 -0.10 2.98 4.11
C SER A 137 -1.55 2.77 4.47
N GLY A 138 -2.36 3.82 4.33
CA GLY A 138 -3.79 3.70 4.56
C GLY A 138 -4.62 4.64 3.70
N ASP A 139 -5.92 4.39 3.72
CA ASP A 139 -6.92 5.17 3.03
C ASP A 139 -8.22 5.29 3.82
N LEU A 140 -8.89 6.43 3.62
CA LEU A 140 -10.24 6.69 4.08
C LEU A 140 -11.15 6.70 2.87
N THR A 141 -12.05 5.74 2.84
CA THR A 141 -13.05 5.54 1.79
C THR A 141 -14.42 5.96 2.28
N LEU A 142 -15.11 6.79 1.49
CA LEU A 142 -16.46 7.27 1.74
C LEU A 142 -17.42 6.65 0.74
N ARG A 143 -18.50 6.03 1.23
CA ARG A 143 -19.63 5.57 0.41
C ARG A 143 -20.90 6.23 0.92
N ILE A 144 -21.70 6.77 0.00
CA ILE A 144 -23.01 7.36 0.31
C ILE A 144 -24.05 6.57 -0.46
N SER A 145 -25.05 6.01 0.21
CA SER A 145 -26.15 5.27 -0.45
C SER A 145 -27.42 6.10 -0.63
N ASP A 146 -27.63 7.13 0.21
CA ASP A 146 -28.76 8.05 0.10
C ASP A 146 -28.44 9.26 -0.80
N PRO A 147 -29.15 9.46 -1.93
CA PRO A 147 -28.98 10.62 -2.79
C PRO A 147 -29.20 11.99 -2.11
N SER A 148 -30.00 12.04 -1.04
CA SER A 148 -30.27 13.27 -0.29
C SER A 148 -29.06 13.73 0.54
N LEU A 149 -28.14 12.82 0.86
CA LEU A 149 -26.98 13.05 1.72
C LEU A 149 -25.66 13.20 0.94
N THR A 150 -25.72 13.57 -0.33
CA THR A 150 -24.51 13.64 -1.18
C THR A 150 -23.59 14.83 -0.86
N LYS A 151 -24.11 15.89 -0.22
CA LYS A 151 -23.37 17.13 0.07
C LYS A 151 -22.97 17.19 1.54
N VAL A 152 -21.93 16.44 1.90
CA VAL A 152 -21.46 16.31 3.29
C VAL A 152 -20.08 16.93 3.49
N LYS A 153 -19.77 17.23 4.76
CA LYS A 153 -18.42 17.54 5.25
C LYS A 153 -18.05 16.51 6.31
N LEU A 154 -16.84 15.96 6.22
CA LEU A 154 -16.30 15.08 7.25
C LEU A 154 -15.21 15.82 8.01
N ASN A 155 -15.44 16.09 9.30
CA ASN A 155 -14.41 16.67 10.17
C ASN A 155 -13.54 15.54 10.70
N LEU A 156 -12.23 15.58 10.45
CA LEU A 156 -11.30 14.52 10.86
C LEU A 156 -10.36 15.01 11.96
N GLN A 157 -10.01 14.10 12.86
CA GLN A 157 -8.85 14.24 13.74
C GLN A 157 -7.65 13.56 13.08
N ALA A 158 -7.08 14.21 12.07
CA ALA A 158 -5.95 13.69 11.30
C ALA A 158 -4.64 14.40 11.66
N THR A 159 -4.10 14.08 12.85
CA THR A 159 -2.79 14.56 13.31
C THR A 159 -1.71 13.68 12.69
N PRO A 160 -0.76 14.25 11.90
CA PRO A 160 0.32 13.45 11.33
C PRO A 160 1.22 12.90 12.45
N THR A 161 1.22 11.57 12.61
CA THR A 161 2.16 10.85 13.47
C THR A 161 3.22 10.17 12.59
N GLN A 162 4.41 9.90 13.15
CA GLN A 162 5.43 9.08 12.48
C GLN A 162 5.81 9.53 11.04
N GLY A 163 5.74 10.84 10.77
CA GLY A 163 6.04 11.41 9.45
C GLY A 163 4.99 11.12 8.37
N ALA A 164 3.75 10.79 8.75
CA ALA A 164 2.66 10.51 7.82
C ALA A 164 2.41 11.68 6.84
N GLN A 165 2.36 11.34 5.55
CA GLN A 165 2.05 12.27 4.47
C GLN A 165 0.63 12.03 3.95
N PHE A 166 -0.24 13.02 4.11
CA PHE A 166 -1.61 12.97 3.62
C PHE A 166 -1.74 13.43 2.16
N ARG A 167 -2.61 12.76 1.41
CA ARG A 167 -3.02 13.13 0.05
C ARG A 167 -4.53 13.01 -0.10
N THR A 168 -5.19 14.11 -0.42
CA THR A 168 -6.63 14.13 -0.70
C THR A 168 -6.93 13.71 -2.13
N HIS A 169 -8.15 13.21 -2.37
CA HIS A 169 -8.63 12.95 -3.73
C HIS A 169 -8.66 14.25 -4.58
N PRO A 170 -8.45 14.21 -5.91
CA PRO A 170 -8.43 15.41 -6.76
C PRO A 170 -9.70 16.29 -6.68
N ASN A 171 -10.85 15.66 -6.44
CA ASN A 171 -12.14 16.36 -6.29
C ASN A 171 -12.42 16.87 -4.86
N VAL A 172 -11.51 16.66 -3.91
CA VAL A 172 -11.63 17.16 -2.53
C VAL A 172 -10.90 18.49 -2.41
N ASN A 173 -11.44 19.41 -1.61
CA ASN A 173 -10.80 20.69 -1.32
C ASN A 173 -9.53 20.49 -0.46
N ARG A 174 -8.36 20.50 -1.10
CA ARG A 174 -7.07 20.31 -0.44
C ARG A 174 -6.75 21.39 0.58
N ASN A 175 -7.07 22.66 0.30
CA ASN A 175 -6.77 23.76 1.21
C ASN A 175 -7.58 23.62 2.49
N LEU A 176 -8.89 23.33 2.36
CA LEU A 176 -9.76 23.09 3.50
C LEU A 176 -9.26 21.91 4.36
N PHE A 177 -8.81 20.81 3.75
CA PHE A 177 -8.22 19.71 4.49
C PHE A 177 -6.93 20.12 5.21
N ASN A 178 -6.04 20.86 4.56
CA ASN A 178 -4.79 21.30 5.17
C ASN A 178 -5.04 22.21 6.38
N ASP A 179 -5.97 23.16 6.26
CA ASP A 179 -6.23 24.18 7.27
C ASP A 179 -7.02 23.63 8.47
N SER A 180 -8.07 22.83 8.22
CA SER A 180 -9.04 22.42 9.25
C SER A 180 -9.30 20.92 9.32
N LYS A 181 -8.57 20.09 8.54
CA LYS A 181 -8.74 18.63 8.48
C LYS A 181 -10.16 18.21 8.10
N VAL A 182 -10.80 18.99 7.24
CA VAL A 182 -12.15 18.72 6.74
C VAL A 182 -12.11 18.18 5.32
N ILE A 183 -12.74 17.03 5.10
CA ILE A 183 -12.99 16.48 3.78
C ILE A 183 -14.32 17.04 3.25
N GLN A 184 -14.23 17.74 2.13
CA GLN A 184 -15.37 18.27 1.38
C GLN A 184 -15.01 18.30 -0.10
N MET A 185 -15.99 18.15 -0.99
CA MET A 185 -15.76 18.40 -2.42
C MET A 185 -15.26 19.82 -2.68
N SER A 186 -14.34 19.96 -3.63
CA SER A 186 -13.81 21.26 -4.08
C SER A 186 -14.91 22.16 -4.66
N ASN A 187 -15.84 21.56 -5.41
CA ASN A 187 -17.08 22.22 -5.82
C ASN A 187 -18.23 21.80 -4.90
N ALA A 188 -18.63 22.68 -3.98
CA ALA A 188 -19.71 22.43 -3.01
C ALA A 188 -21.11 22.30 -3.65
N ALA A 189 -21.29 22.76 -4.89
CA ALA A 189 -22.54 22.54 -5.62
C ALA A 189 -22.68 21.07 -6.07
N ARG A 190 -21.56 20.35 -6.21
CA ARG A 190 -21.52 18.91 -6.49
C ARG A 190 -21.46 18.12 -5.19
N GLY A 191 -22.17 16.99 -5.15
CA GLY A 191 -22.11 16.02 -4.06
C GLY A 191 -21.23 14.83 -4.41
N PHE A 192 -20.81 14.07 -3.40
CA PHE A 192 -20.13 12.80 -3.58
C PHE A 192 -21.03 11.81 -4.34
N PRO A 193 -20.45 10.90 -5.15
CA PRO A 193 -21.24 9.96 -5.94
C PRO A 193 -22.01 8.97 -5.05
N VAL A 194 -23.26 8.72 -5.41
CA VAL A 194 -24.13 7.76 -4.71
C VAL A 194 -23.78 6.34 -5.14
N ASN A 195 -23.84 5.40 -4.19
CA ASN A 195 -23.56 3.98 -4.36
C ASN A 195 -22.18 3.67 -4.96
N ASN A 196 -21.23 4.60 -4.80
CA ASN A 196 -19.84 4.41 -5.18
C ASN A 196 -18.93 4.70 -3.97
N ALA A 197 -17.99 3.80 -3.71
CA ALA A 197 -17.01 3.95 -2.65
C ALA A 197 -15.81 4.74 -3.19
N VAL A 198 -15.54 5.91 -2.62
CA VAL A 198 -14.48 6.82 -3.08
C VAL A 198 -13.43 6.99 -1.99
N GLY A 199 -12.17 6.66 -2.29
CA GLY A 199 -11.04 7.01 -1.44
C GLY A 199 -10.83 8.51 -1.42
N VAL A 200 -11.21 9.18 -0.34
CA VAL A 200 -11.19 10.65 -0.21
C VAL A 200 -9.90 11.17 0.42
N LEU A 201 -9.20 10.34 1.20
CA LEU A 201 -7.91 10.64 1.81
C LEU A 201 -7.04 9.38 1.78
N ARG A 202 -5.74 9.55 1.49
CA ARG A 202 -4.72 8.50 1.59
C ARG A 202 -3.55 9.01 2.41
N TRP A 203 -2.87 8.12 3.13
CA TRP A 203 -1.63 8.44 3.83
C TRP A 203 -0.56 7.38 3.60
N ARG A 204 0.69 7.83 3.74
CA ARG A 204 1.85 6.95 3.86
C ARG A 204 2.74 7.48 4.97
N ALA A 205 3.22 6.61 5.84
CA ALA A 205 4.26 6.90 6.81
C ALA A 205 5.42 5.92 6.63
N THR A 206 6.63 6.39 6.89
CA THR A 206 7.84 5.58 6.96
C THR A 206 8.53 5.94 8.28
N PRO A 207 8.07 5.33 9.40
CA PRO A 207 8.66 5.55 10.71
C PRO A 207 10.14 5.19 10.68
N LYS A 208 10.91 5.78 11.59
CA LYS A 208 12.33 5.43 11.70
C LYS A 208 12.49 4.04 12.33
N ALA A 209 13.53 3.33 11.92
CA ALA A 209 13.84 1.97 12.36
C ALA A 209 14.22 1.86 13.85
N ASP A 210 14.60 2.97 14.49
CA ASP A 210 14.96 3.04 15.91
C ASP A 210 13.77 3.27 16.85
N ASP A 211 12.54 3.37 16.32
CA ASP A 211 11.33 3.49 17.12
C ASP A 211 10.66 2.10 17.32
N PRO A 212 10.89 1.44 18.48
CA PRO A 212 10.31 0.14 18.76
C PRO A 212 8.79 0.18 18.93
N SER A 213 8.20 1.36 19.15
CA SER A 213 6.74 1.53 19.28
C SER A 213 6.02 1.59 17.94
N ALA A 214 6.75 1.69 16.82
CA ALA A 214 6.16 1.87 15.51
C ALA A 214 5.66 0.56 14.88
N CYS A 215 6.27 -0.58 15.20
CA CYS A 215 5.82 -1.90 14.76
C CYS A 215 4.88 -2.47 15.83
N PRO A 216 3.69 -3.01 15.50
CA PRO A 216 2.72 -3.50 16.49
C PRO A 216 3.07 -4.87 17.08
N ILE A 217 3.86 -5.67 16.36
CA ILE A 217 4.30 -7.00 16.78
C ILE A 217 5.73 -7.25 16.28
N THR A 218 6.59 -7.79 17.13
CA THR A 218 7.97 -8.16 16.79
C THR A 218 8.16 -9.67 16.88
N PHE A 219 9.17 -10.18 16.18
CA PHE A 219 9.51 -11.59 16.15
C PHE A 219 11.01 -11.76 16.39
N THR A 220 11.37 -12.69 17.25
CA THR A 220 12.75 -13.11 17.49
C THR A 220 12.88 -14.58 17.10
N VAL A 221 13.87 -14.89 16.27
CA VAL A 221 14.11 -16.22 15.72
C VAL A 221 15.49 -16.69 16.13
N TRP A 222 15.51 -17.72 16.98
CA TRP A 222 16.71 -18.42 17.39
C TRP A 222 16.93 -19.64 16.50
N ILE A 223 18.14 -19.78 15.96
CA ILE A 223 18.52 -20.90 15.08
C ILE A 223 19.74 -21.58 15.68
N ASN A 224 19.63 -22.86 16.00
CA ASN A 224 20.74 -23.69 16.42
C ASN A 224 21.02 -24.78 15.36
N ASN A 225 22.29 -24.91 14.97
CA ASN A 225 22.73 -25.93 14.02
C ASN A 225 23.49 -27.03 14.76
N ASP A 226 22.93 -28.23 14.74
CA ASP A 226 23.55 -29.44 15.25
C ASP A 226 23.81 -30.41 14.09
N GLY A 227 25.00 -30.33 13.51
CA GLY A 227 25.49 -31.31 12.53
C GLY A 227 24.60 -31.49 11.29
N GLY A 228 23.93 -30.43 10.82
CA GLY A 228 23.02 -30.48 9.66
C GLY A 228 21.53 -30.57 10.03
N LYS A 229 21.19 -30.61 11.31
CA LYS A 229 19.83 -30.39 11.82
C LYS A 229 19.72 -28.96 12.35
N TYR A 230 18.67 -28.25 11.94
CA TYR A 230 18.38 -26.91 12.41
C TYR A 230 17.23 -26.97 13.42
N ASN A 231 17.49 -26.55 14.65
CA ASN A 231 16.45 -26.27 15.64
C ASN A 231 16.09 -24.78 15.55
N LEU A 232 14.81 -24.50 15.33
CA LEU A 232 14.28 -23.15 15.20
C LEU A 232 13.34 -22.85 16.38
N THR A 233 13.54 -21.72 17.05
CA THR A 233 12.60 -21.19 18.03
C THR A 233 12.15 -19.82 17.56
N VAL A 234 10.84 -19.62 17.41
CA VAL A 234 10.24 -18.33 17.03
C VAL A 234 9.47 -17.81 18.23
N GLU A 235 9.86 -16.65 18.72
CA GLU A 235 9.18 -15.91 19.78
C GLU A 235 8.55 -14.66 19.18
N TYR A 236 7.40 -14.24 19.70
CA TYR A 236 6.72 -13.03 19.29
C TYR A 236 6.35 -12.17 20.50
N GLU A 237 6.33 -10.85 20.31
CA GLU A 237 5.95 -9.90 21.35
C GLU A 237 5.04 -8.83 20.75
N LEU A 238 3.87 -8.62 21.38
CA LEU A 238 3.00 -7.49 21.05
C LEU A 238 3.58 -6.24 21.72
N THR A 239 4.07 -5.31 20.92
CA THR A 239 4.80 -4.11 21.37
C THR A 239 3.88 -2.93 21.67
N GLY A 240 2.59 -3.02 21.32
CA GLY A 240 1.56 -2.06 21.71
C GLY A 240 0.27 -2.17 20.90
N GLY A 241 -0.74 -1.40 21.31
CA GLY A 241 -2.05 -1.36 20.65
C GLY A 241 -3.02 -2.43 21.13
N ASP A 242 -4.06 -2.64 20.33
CA ASP A 242 -5.10 -3.64 20.60
C ASP A 242 -4.59 -5.06 20.31
N PRO A 243 -5.16 -6.09 20.96
CA PRO A 243 -4.84 -7.49 20.66
C PRO A 243 -5.08 -7.81 19.19
N LEU A 244 -4.12 -8.50 18.56
CA LEU A 244 -4.25 -8.98 17.19
C LEU A 244 -5.11 -10.25 17.16
N THR A 245 -6.02 -10.32 16.19
CA THR A 245 -6.86 -11.50 15.93
C THR A 245 -6.44 -12.19 14.64
N ASP A 246 -6.71 -13.49 14.53
CA ASP A 246 -6.45 -14.27 13.32
C ASP A 246 -4.97 -14.21 12.86
N VAL A 247 -4.04 -14.22 13.82
CA VAL A 247 -2.60 -14.17 13.55
C VAL A 247 -2.15 -15.50 12.94
N SER A 248 -1.45 -15.43 11.81
CA SER A 248 -0.84 -16.58 11.15
C SER A 248 0.64 -16.31 10.92
N VAL A 249 1.47 -17.28 11.29
CA VAL A 249 2.92 -17.26 11.10
C VAL A 249 3.30 -18.36 10.13
N VAL A 250 3.95 -17.99 9.02
CA VAL A 250 4.38 -18.93 7.99
C VAL A 250 5.89 -19.04 8.02
N ILE A 251 6.39 -20.25 8.29
CA ILE A 251 7.82 -20.55 8.33
C ILE A 251 8.17 -21.39 7.10
N PRO A 252 8.85 -20.84 6.09
CA PRO A 252 9.22 -21.59 4.90
C PRO A 252 10.31 -22.61 5.20
N TYR A 253 10.21 -23.80 4.61
CA TYR A 253 11.23 -24.86 4.64
C TYR A 253 11.48 -25.39 3.22
N GLN A 254 12.64 -26.00 2.98
CA GLN A 254 13.02 -26.52 1.65
C GLN A 254 13.39 -28.00 1.61
N ALA A 255 13.68 -28.61 2.76
CA ALA A 255 14.18 -29.97 2.84
C ALA A 255 13.05 -30.93 3.24
N SER A 256 13.15 -31.51 4.44
CA SER A 256 12.11 -32.33 5.03
C SER A 256 11.07 -31.48 5.76
N GLU A 257 9.89 -32.06 5.91
CA GLU A 257 8.84 -31.55 6.79
C GLU A 257 9.39 -31.29 8.20
N PRO A 258 9.13 -30.10 8.79
CA PRO A 258 9.64 -29.77 10.11
C PRO A 258 8.91 -30.55 11.21
N VAL A 259 9.66 -31.00 12.22
CA VAL A 259 9.08 -31.61 13.43
C VAL A 259 8.85 -30.52 14.46
N VAL A 260 7.59 -30.27 14.83
CA VAL A 260 7.23 -29.28 15.86
C VAL A 260 7.41 -29.90 17.25
N SER A 261 8.36 -29.38 18.03
CA SER A 261 8.68 -29.89 19.37
C SER A 261 7.85 -29.25 20.49
N SER A 262 7.44 -27.98 20.31
CA SER A 262 6.62 -27.21 21.25
C SER A 262 5.89 -26.09 20.51
N PHE A 263 4.69 -25.75 20.94
CA PHE A 263 3.86 -24.68 20.38
C PHE A 263 2.94 -24.10 21.47
N ASP A 264 2.58 -22.83 21.33
CA ASP A 264 1.63 -22.10 22.18
C ASP A 264 0.29 -21.82 21.49
N ALA A 265 0.18 -22.12 20.19
CA ALA A 265 -1.01 -21.91 19.36
C ALA A 265 -1.29 -23.13 18.44
N ALA A 266 -2.50 -23.19 17.88
CA ALA A 266 -2.83 -24.20 16.88
C ALA A 266 -1.88 -24.07 15.66
N TYR A 267 -1.33 -25.19 15.21
CA TYR A 267 -0.44 -25.24 14.05
C TYR A 267 -0.92 -26.32 13.07
N ASP A 268 -0.62 -26.08 11.79
CA ASP A 268 -0.81 -27.03 10.70
C ASP A 268 0.45 -27.03 9.83
N VAL A 269 0.84 -28.20 9.34
CA VAL A 269 2.00 -28.36 8.45
C VAL A 269 1.46 -28.79 7.10
N SER A 270 1.46 -27.86 6.15
CA SER A 270 1.09 -28.11 4.76
C SER A 270 2.28 -27.83 3.85
N GLY A 271 2.43 -28.68 2.83
CA GLY A 271 3.46 -28.62 1.79
C GLY A 271 2.88 -29.03 0.45
#